data_AF-A0A7Y3ETN7-F1
#
_entry.id   AF-A0A7Y3ETN7-F1
#
_cell.length_a   1.000
_cell.length_b   1.000
_cell.length_c   1.000
_cell.angle_alpha   90.00
_cell.angle_beta   90.00
_cell.angle_gamma   90.00
#
_symmetry.space_group_name_H-M   'P 1'
#
loop_
_entity.id
_entity.type
_entity.pdbx_description
1 polymer ?
#
loop_
_entity_poly.entity_id
_entity_poly.type
_entity_poly.pdbx_seq_one_letter_code
_entity_poly.pdbx_strand_id
1 'polypeptide(L)' 'MATSQSGVPPHHIERPIMRQQWRALAYAHWPYDPDVVQRRLPKGLEVDTFDGKAWVGLVPFHMVGIAARIGPPVPYFG' A
#
# COMPACT_ATOMS: atom_id res chain seq x y z
N MET A 1 17.91 -12.23 10.59
CA MET A 1 17.91 -11.09 11.52
C MET A 1 17.67 -9.82 10.70
N ALA A 2 16.43 -9.33 10.66
CA ALA A 2 16.12 -8.06 9.99
C ALA A 2 16.42 -6.91 10.95
N THR A 3 17.30 -6.00 10.54
CA THR A 3 17.61 -4.77 11.26
C THR A 3 16.34 -3.95 11.47
N SER A 4 16.06 -3.60 12.72
CA SER A 4 14.99 -2.66 13.08
C SER A 4 15.31 -1.29 12.49
N GLN A 5 14.83 -1.00 11.28
CA GLN A 5 14.77 0.38 10.80
C GLN A 5 13.87 1.16 11.75
N SER A 6 14.37 2.28 12.30
CA SER A 6 13.54 3.15 13.14
C SER A 6 12.33 3.56 12.30
N GLY A 7 11.11 3.32 12.77
CA GLY A 7 9.87 3.73 12.09
C GLY A 7 9.67 5.25 12.03
N VAL A 8 10.74 6.03 12.18
CA VAL A 8 10.76 7.48 12.14
C VAL A 8 11.02 7.90 10.69
N PRO A 9 10.09 8.61 10.04
CA PRO A 9 10.31 9.11 8.70
C PRO A 9 11.54 10.04 8.66
N PRO A 10 12.34 10.03 7.58
CA PRO A 10 13.58 10.82 7.48
C PRO A 10 13.33 12.34 7.48
N HIS A 11 12.09 12.75 7.23
CA HIS A 11 11.65 14.13 7.30
C HIS A 11 10.46 14.26 8.26
N HIS A 12 10.48 15.31 9.06
CA HIS A 12 9.36 15.67 9.92
C HIS A 12 8.23 16.26 9.07
N ILE A 13 7.03 15.70 9.19
CA ILE A 13 5.83 16.21 8.53
C ILE A 13 5.07 17.08 9.53
N GLU A 14 5.10 18.41 9.35
CA GLU A 14 4.47 19.34 10.31
C GLU A 14 2.94 19.26 10.33
N ARG A 15 2.33 18.89 9.20
CA ARG A 15 0.89 18.89 9.01
C ARG A 15 0.41 17.60 8.32
N PRO A 16 0.56 16.41 8.95
CA PRO A 16 0.13 15.16 8.34
C PRO A 16 -1.39 15.13 8.25
N ILE A 17 -1.96 14.68 7.14
CA ILE A 17 -3.41 14.45 7.05
C ILE A 17 -3.81 13.23 7.89
N MET A 18 -2.96 12.20 7.88
CA MET A 18 -3.16 10.93 8.57
C MET A 18 -1.83 10.41 9.12
N ARG A 19 -1.89 9.74 10.26
CA ARG A 19 -0.79 8.98 10.87
C ARG A 19 -1.16 7.52 10.85
N GLN A 20 -0.23 6.68 10.43
CA GLN A 20 -0.40 5.24 10.37
C GLN A 20 0.97 4.55 10.36
N GLN A 21 1.03 3.33 10.88
CA GLN A 21 2.18 2.45 10.76
C GLN A 21 1.77 1.18 10.02
N TRP A 22 2.55 0.79 9.02
CA TRP A 22 2.35 -0.49 8.33
C TRP A 22 3.36 -1.49 8.87
N ARG A 23 2.87 -2.63 9.34
CA ARG A 23 3.67 -3.69 9.94
C ARG A 23 3.39 -5.02 9.24
N ALA A 24 4.35 -5.94 9.30
CA ALA A 24 4.23 -7.28 8.73
C ALA A 24 3.78 -7.25 7.24
N LEU A 25 4.51 -6.51 6.41
CA LEU A 25 4.23 -6.42 4.98
C LEU A 25 4.70 -7.69 4.27
N ALA A 26 3.89 -8.18 3.35
CA ALA A 26 4.33 -9.13 2.33
C ALA A 26 4.01 -8.58 0.93
N TYR A 27 4.72 -9.10 -0.06
CA TYR A 27 4.50 -8.76 -1.47
C TYR A 27 4.35 -10.06 -2.24
N ALA A 28 3.25 -10.19 -2.98
CA ALA A 28 3.04 -11.30 -3.88
C ALA A 28 2.56 -10.76 -5.22
N HIS A 29 3.17 -11.24 -6.31
CA HIS A 29 2.88 -10.77 -7.65
C HIS A 29 2.70 -11.96 -8.58
N TRP A 30 1.75 -11.86 -9.51
CA TRP A 30 1.51 -12.90 -10.51
C TRP A 30 1.37 -12.27 -11.91
N PRO A 31 1.95 -12.91 -12.94
CA PRO A 31 1.76 -12.49 -14.31
C PRO A 31 0.37 -12.92 -14.82
N TYR A 32 -0.28 -12.04 -15.56
CA TYR A 32 -1.53 -12.28 -16.26
C TYR A 32 -1.39 -11.96 -17.73
N ASP A 33 -2.27 -12.56 -18.53
CA ASP A 33 -2.52 -12.09 -19.89
C ASP A 33 -3.02 -10.63 -19.84
N PRO A 34 -2.38 -9.69 -20.56
CA PRO A 34 -2.78 -8.29 -20.58
C PRO A 34 -4.26 -8.06 -20.87
N ASP A 35 -4.87 -8.87 -21.75
CA ASP A 35 -6.28 -8.70 -22.13
C ASP A 35 -7.23 -8.99 -20.96
N VAL A 36 -6.83 -9.89 -20.05
CA VAL A 36 -7.61 -10.19 -18.84
C VAL A 36 -7.71 -8.97 -17.94
N VAL A 37 -6.63 -8.23 -17.80
CA VAL A 37 -6.57 -7.01 -16.97
C VAL A 37 -7.22 -5.84 -17.69
N GLN A 38 -6.94 -5.66 -18.99
CA GLN A 38 -7.47 -4.57 -19.81
C GLN A 38 -9.01 -4.49 -19.77
N ARG A 39 -9.70 -5.65 -19.82
CA ARG A 39 -11.17 -5.72 -19.75
C ARG A 39 -11.77 -5.22 -18.43
N ARG A 40 -10.96 -5.01 -17.38
CA ARG A 40 -11.39 -4.52 -16.06
C ARG A 40 -11.09 -3.04 -15.85
N LEU A 41 -10.31 -2.43 -16.73
CA LEU A 41 -9.95 -1.03 -16.62
C LEU A 41 -11.11 -0.14 -17.11
N PRO A 42 -11.34 1.02 -16.46
CA PRO A 42 -12.18 2.08 -17.01
C PRO A 42 -11.75 2.52 -18.41
N LYS A 43 -12.70 3.06 -19.17
CA LYS A 43 -12.43 3.63 -20.50
C LYS A 43 -11.36 4.72 -20.42
N GLY A 44 -10.39 4.68 -21.34
CA GLY A 44 -9.29 5.64 -21.40
C GLY A 44 -8.03 5.23 -20.63
N LEU A 45 -8.03 4.04 -20.01
CA LEU A 45 -6.83 3.45 -19.42
C LEU A 45 -6.38 2.24 -20.25
N GLU A 46 -5.06 2.14 -20.43
CA GLU A 46 -4.40 1.00 -21.08
C GLU A 46 -3.55 0.25 -20.05
N VAL A 47 -3.51 -1.07 -20.17
CA VAL A 47 -2.72 -1.92 -19.29
C VAL A 47 -1.24 -1.76 -19.60
N ASP A 48 -0.45 -1.45 -18.58
CA ASP A 48 1.00 -1.47 -18.69
C ASP A 48 1.53 -2.90 -18.62
N THR A 49 2.59 -3.18 -19.38
CA THR A 49 3.16 -4.52 -19.47
C THR A 49 4.66 -4.51 -19.21
N PHE A 50 5.12 -5.53 -18.49
CA PHE A 50 6.53 -5.81 -18.28
C PHE A 50 6.79 -7.26 -18.70
N ASP A 51 7.77 -7.47 -19.58
CA ASP A 51 8.04 -8.74 -20.26
C ASP A 51 6.80 -9.35 -20.93
N GLY A 52 5.98 -8.49 -21.56
CA GLY A 52 4.77 -8.89 -22.29
C GLY A 52 3.65 -9.43 -21.39
N LYS A 53 3.73 -9.23 -20.07
CA LYS A 53 2.70 -9.61 -19.10
C LYS A 53 2.19 -8.39 -18.33
N ALA A 54 0.92 -8.44 -17.97
CA ALA A 54 0.39 -7.56 -16.94
C ALA A 54 0.67 -8.17 -15.56
N TRP A 55 1.02 -7.34 -14.58
CA TRP A 55 1.36 -7.82 -13.24
C TRP A 55 0.32 -7.38 -12.23
N VAL A 56 -0.25 -8.34 -11.51
CA VAL A 56 -1.20 -8.06 -10.42
C VAL A 56 -0.50 -8.35 -9.10
N GLY A 57 -0.43 -7.33 -8.25
CA GLY A 57 0.16 -7.41 -6.92
C GLY A 57 -0.89 -7.54 -5.81
N LEU A 58 -0.61 -8.37 -4.82
CA LEU A 58 -1.28 -8.40 -3.53
C LEU A 58 -0.27 -8.00 -2.45
N VAL A 59 -0.63 -6.98 -1.67
CA VAL A 59 0.19 -6.46 -0.57
C VAL A 59 -0.61 -6.55 0.72
N PRO A 60 -0.56 -7.69 1.45
CA PRO A 60 -1.15 -7.75 2.79
C PRO A 60 -0.23 -7.02 3.77
N PHE A 61 -0.84 -6.23 4.67
CA PHE A 61 -0.14 -5.55 5.74
C PHE A 61 -1.07 -5.29 6.92
N HIS A 62 -0.48 -5.15 8.10
CA HIS A 62 -1.19 -4.74 9.30
C HIS A 62 -1.05 -3.23 9.49
N MET A 63 -2.18 -2.53 9.42
CA MET A 63 -2.25 -1.08 9.65
C MET A 63 -2.50 -0.80 11.14
N VAL A 64 -1.58 -0.12 11.80
CA VAL A 64 -1.61 0.15 13.25
C VAL A 64 -1.61 1.65 13.50
N GLY A 65 -2.39 2.09 14.50
CA GLY A 65 -2.36 3.47 14.99
C GLY A 65 -2.92 4.50 14.00
N ILE A 66 -3.96 4.12 13.25
CA ILE A 66 -4.59 4.98 12.23
C ILE A 66 -5.26 6.15 12.93
N ALA A 67 -4.72 7.34 12.77
CA ALA A 67 -5.30 8.55 13.34
C ALA A 67 -5.37 9.66 12.29
N ALA A 68 -6.42 10.47 12.36
CA ALA A 68 -6.39 11.78 11.73
C ALA A 68 -5.23 12.62 12.30
N ARG A 69 -4.94 13.75 11.65
CA ARG A 69 -3.91 14.70 12.09
C ARG A 69 -3.94 14.97 13.60
N ILE A 70 -5.14 15.26 14.10
CA ILE A 70 -5.42 15.61 15.49
C ILE A 70 -6.33 14.53 16.05
N GLY A 71 -6.12 14.25 17.32
CA GLY A 71 -6.89 13.23 18.00
C GLY A 71 -6.28 11.85 17.79
N PRO A 72 -7.04 10.81 18.09
CA PRO A 72 -6.40 9.59 18.53
C PRO A 72 -6.75 8.36 17.66
N PRO A 73 -5.99 7.24 17.75
CA PRO A 73 -6.03 6.20 16.73
C PRO A 73 -7.28 5.30 16.80
N VAL A 74 -7.89 5.01 15.66
CA VAL A 74 -9.05 4.11 15.54
C VAL A 74 -8.65 2.62 15.52
N PRO A 75 -9.54 1.70 15.95
CA PRO A 75 -10.81 1.95 16.62
C PRO A 75 -10.56 2.47 18.04
N TYR A 76 -11.23 3.57 18.39
CA TYR A 76 -11.06 4.21 19.70
C TYR A 76 -11.61 3.37 20.84
N PHE A 77 -12.56 2.51 20.49
CA PHE A 77 -13.20 1.51 21.34
C PHE A 77 -13.02 0.16 20.64
N GLY A 78 -11.98 -0.57 21.02
CA GLY A 78 -11.70 -1.94 20.61
C GLY A 78 -11.19 -2.69 21.82
#